data_AF-A0A845E7I8-F1
#
_entry.id   AF-A0A845E7I8-F1
#
_cell.length_a   1.000
_cell.length_b   1.000
_cell.length_c   1.000
_cell.angle_alpha   90.00
_cell.angle_beta   90.00
_cell.angle_gamma   90.00
#
_symmetry.space_group_name_H-M   'P 1'
#
loop_
_entity.id
_entity.type
_entity.pdbx_description
1 polymer ?
#
loop_
_entity_poly.entity_id
_entity_poly.type
_entity_poly.pdbx_seq_one_letter_code
_entity_poly.pdbx_strand_id
1 'polypeptide(L)'
;MAKTFFPKMFIMVPASKPHPPNTEYKVSIGEEIWNDNRNPVLKVQMVYDGEIAGRRSPSYPVGTDDFQRVVAAAQKLKAKMDDSEVQIIE
;
A
#
# COMPACT_ATOMS: atom_id res chain seq x y z
N MET A 1 -4.26 -19.14 3.25
CA MET A 1 -4.44 -18.29 2.04
C MET A 1 -5.16 -17.02 2.47
N ALA A 2 -4.63 -15.83 2.20
CA ALA A 2 -5.29 -14.57 2.54
C ALA A 2 -6.58 -14.43 1.71
N LYS A 3 -7.74 -14.31 2.36
CA LYS A 3 -9.04 -14.32 1.67
C LYS A 3 -9.51 -12.91 1.29
N THR A 4 -9.31 -11.94 2.18
CA THR A 4 -9.85 -10.58 2.02
C THR A 4 -8.92 -9.57 2.71
N PHE A 5 -8.68 -8.44 2.03
CA PHE A 5 -7.95 -7.30 2.56
C PHE A 5 -8.91 -6.15 2.88
N PHE A 6 -8.78 -5.59 4.08
CA PHE A 6 -9.60 -4.47 4.59
C PHE A 6 -8.70 -3.24 4.79
N PRO A 7 -8.61 -2.32 3.82
CA PRO A 7 -7.75 -1.15 3.95
C PRO A 7 -8.30 -0.17 5.00
N LYS A 8 -7.41 0.39 5.84
CA LYS A 8 -7.76 1.44 6.83
C LYS A 8 -7.27 2.81 6.39
N MET A 9 -6.07 2.87 5.83
CA MET A 9 -5.44 4.10 5.33
C MET A 9 -4.53 3.79 4.15
N PHE A 10 -4.36 4.77 3.25
CA PHE A 10 -3.50 4.62 2.08
C PHE A 10 -2.90 5.93 1.59
N ILE A 11 -1.85 5.82 0.79
CA ILE A 11 -1.25 6.89 0.00
C ILE A 11 -1.14 6.38 -1.44
N MET A 12 -1.56 7.22 -2.40
CA MET A 12 -1.36 6.97 -3.83
C MET A 12 0.00 7.55 -4.25
N VAL A 13 0.78 6.77 -4.99
CA VAL A 13 2.08 7.18 -5.52
C VAL A 13 2.05 7.04 -7.03
N PRO A 14 2.15 8.13 -7.81
CA PRO A 14 2.17 8.05 -9.27
C PRO A 14 3.35 7.21 -9.77
N ALA A 15 3.10 6.28 -10.69
CA ALA A 15 4.14 5.45 -11.27
C ALA A 15 4.84 6.16 -12.43
N SER A 16 6.15 5.92 -12.58
CA SER A 16 6.91 6.47 -13.69
C SER A 16 6.76 5.64 -14.95
N LYS A 17 7.14 6.20 -16.11
CA LYS A 17 7.36 5.43 -17.33
C LYS A 17 8.37 4.28 -17.05
N PRO A 18 8.23 3.11 -17.68
CA PRO A 18 7.37 2.80 -18.83
C PRO A 18 5.98 2.27 -18.45
N HIS A 19 5.52 2.44 -17.21
CA HIS A 19 4.12 2.16 -16.91
C HIS A 19 3.21 3.01 -17.81
N PRO A 20 2.04 2.50 -18.21
CA PRO A 20 1.04 3.30 -18.93
C PRO A 20 0.69 4.58 -18.16
N PRO A 21 0.19 5.62 -18.84
CA PRO A 21 -0.41 6.78 -18.17
C PRO A 21 -1.45 6.37 -17.11
N ASN A 22 -1.67 7.22 -16.10
CA ASN A 22 -2.60 6.96 -15.00
C ASN A 22 -2.34 5.66 -14.22
N THR A 23 -1.08 5.24 -14.16
CA THR A 23 -0.66 4.15 -13.28
C THR A 23 -0.21 4.70 -11.94
N GLU A 24 -0.65 4.07 -10.86
CA GLU A 24 -0.27 4.45 -9.49
C GLU A 24 0.01 3.20 -8.64
N TYR A 25 0.85 3.35 -7.62
CA TYR A 25 0.95 2.41 -6.52
C TYR A 25 0.03 2.89 -5.39
N LYS A 26 -0.91 2.04 -4.99
CA LYS A 26 -1.70 2.24 -3.77
C LYS A 26 -0.99 1.55 -2.61
N VAL A 27 -0.31 2.33 -1.78
CA VAL A 27 0.35 1.86 -0.56
C VAL A 27 -0.63 1.97 0.59
N SER A 28 -0.99 0.87 1.24
CA SER A 28 -2.05 0.82 2.26
C SER A 28 -1.59 0.12 3.53
N ILE A 29 -2.08 0.58 4.68
CA ILE A 29 -2.13 -0.21 5.91
C ILE A 29 -3.58 -0.66 6.13
N GLY A 30 -3.77 -1.93 6.47
CA GLY A 30 -5.08 -2.52 6.71
C GLY A 30 -4.96 -3.88 7.36
N GLU A 31 -5.99 -4.70 7.25
CA GLU A 31 -6.02 -6.04 7.83
C GLU A 31 -6.23 -7.10 6.75
N GLU A 32 -5.54 -8.24 6.87
CA GLU A 32 -5.87 -9.45 6.11
C GLU A 32 -6.32 -10.59 7.02
N ILE A 33 -7.28 -11.38 6.54
CA ILE A 33 -7.71 -12.60 7.23
C ILE A 33 -6.77 -13.75 6.86
N TRP A 34 -5.97 -14.19 7.82
CA TRP A 34 -5.11 -15.38 7.73
C TRP A 34 -5.51 -16.35 8.84
N ASN A 35 -5.90 -17.59 8.47
CA ASN A 35 -6.38 -18.62 9.40
C ASN A 35 -7.44 -18.07 10.38
N ASP A 36 -8.44 -17.39 9.83
CA ASP A 36 -9.57 -16.77 10.54
C ASP A 36 -9.22 -15.63 11.51
N ASN A 37 -7.95 -15.23 11.59
CA ASN A 37 -7.50 -14.07 12.36
C ASN A 37 -7.26 -12.86 11.46
N ARG A 38 -7.60 -11.66 11.95
CA ARG A 38 -7.25 -10.39 11.31
C ARG A 38 -5.85 -10.00 11.70
N ASN A 39 -4.99 -9.83 10.71
CA ASN A 39 -3.59 -9.46 10.89
C ASN A 39 -3.32 -8.10 10.24
N PRO A 40 -2.74 -7.13 10.95
CA PRO A 40 -2.36 -5.87 10.35
C PRO A 40 -1.25 -6.11 9.31
N VAL A 41 -1.42 -5.52 8.13
CA VAL A 41 -0.45 -5.63 7.04
C VAL A 41 -0.24 -4.29 6.35
N LEU A 42 0.97 -4.10 5.86
CA LEU A 42 1.28 -3.12 4.81
C LEU A 42 1.13 -3.83 3.46
N LYS A 43 0.36 -3.25 2.56
CA LYS A 43 0.10 -3.81 1.23
C LYS A 43 0.30 -2.76 0.15
N VAL A 44 1.01 -3.13 -0.91
CA VAL A 44 1.17 -2.31 -2.12
C VAL A 44 0.39 -2.98 -3.25
N GLN A 45 -0.48 -2.23 -3.90
CA GLN A 45 -1.26 -2.70 -5.05
C GLN A 45 -1.06 -1.75 -6.23
N MET A 46 -0.95 -2.30 -7.45
CA MET A 46 -0.97 -1.47 -8.65
C MET A 46 -2.39 -1.00 -8.94
N VAL A 47 -2.51 0.23 -9.44
CA VAL A 47 -3.75 0.83 -9.91
C VAL A 47 -3.52 1.31 -11.35
N TYR A 48 -4.39 0.91 -12.27
CA TYR A 48 -4.38 1.37 -13.65
C TYR A 48 -5.73 2.03 -13.93
N ASP A 49 -5.71 3.29 -14.39
CA ASP A 49 -6.92 4.07 -14.69
C ASP A 49 -7.96 4.06 -13.54
N GLY A 50 -7.48 4.13 -12.29
CA GLY A 50 -8.30 4.11 -11.09
C GLY A 50 -8.73 2.73 -10.59
N GLU A 51 -8.44 1.64 -11.32
CA GLU A 51 -8.80 0.28 -10.94
C GLU A 51 -7.63 -0.52 -10.36
N ILE A 52 -7.85 -1.22 -9.24
CA ILE A 52 -6.83 -2.07 -8.61
C ILE A 52 -6.55 -3.29 -9.48
N ALA A 53 -5.27 -3.48 -9.83
CA ALA A 53 -4.79 -4.59 -10.64
C ALA A 53 -4.63 -5.88 -9.81
N GLY A 54 -5.75 -6.41 -9.32
CA GLY A 54 -5.91 -7.67 -8.55
C GLY A 54 -4.63 -8.42 -8.14
N ARG A 55 -4.29 -9.48 -8.90
CA ARG A 55 -3.20 -10.43 -8.58
C ARG A 55 -1.82 -10.02 -9.12
N ARG A 56 -1.66 -8.80 -9.63
CA ARG A 56 -0.36 -8.35 -10.15
C ARG A 56 0.52 -7.83 -9.02
N SER A 57 1.71 -8.40 -8.90
CA SER A 57 2.74 -7.84 -8.03
C SER A 57 3.13 -6.45 -8.54
N PRO A 58 3.40 -5.48 -7.64
CA PRO A 58 3.93 -4.20 -8.05
C PRO A 58 5.34 -4.36 -8.62
N SER A 59 5.58 -3.71 -9.75
CA SER A 59 6.88 -3.69 -10.42
C SER A 59 7.40 -2.26 -10.45
N TYR A 60 8.67 -2.08 -10.09
CA TYR A 60 9.33 -0.78 -10.03
C TYR A 60 10.32 -0.69 -11.20
N PRO A 61 10.13 0.24 -12.16
CA PRO A 61 11.03 0.40 -13.27
C PRO A 61 12.47 0.69 -12.82
N VAL A 62 13.44 -0.02 -13.40
CA VAL A 62 14.86 0.25 -13.14
C VAL A 62 15.21 1.64 -13.66
N GLY A 63 15.94 2.41 -12.87
CA GLY A 63 16.36 3.78 -13.21
C GLY A 63 15.35 4.87 -12.83
N THR A 64 14.23 4.53 -12.21
CA THR A 64 13.31 5.51 -11.59
C THR A 64 13.42 5.45 -10.06
N ASP A 65 12.78 6.39 -9.38
CA ASP A 65 12.72 6.46 -7.91
C ASP A 65 11.42 5.85 -7.33
N ASP A 66 10.66 5.10 -8.14
CA ASP A 66 9.34 4.59 -7.77
C ASP A 66 9.37 3.77 -6.48
N PHE A 67 10.35 2.89 -6.34
CA PHE A 67 10.52 2.06 -5.15
C PHE A 67 10.76 2.92 -3.91
N GLN A 68 11.63 3.93 -4.01
CA GLN A 68 11.96 4.86 -2.93
C GLN A 68 10.72 5.66 -2.51
N ARG A 69 9.93 6.16 -3.47
CA ARG A 69 8.68 6.89 -3.19
C ARG A 69 7.63 5.99 -2.53
N VAL A 70 7.53 4.72 -2.93
CA VAL A 70 6.65 3.73 -2.29
C VAL A 70 7.11 3.40 -0.87
N VAL A 71 8.40 3.21 -0.64
CA VAL A 71 8.96 2.99 0.70
C VAL A 71 8.73 4.21 1.61
N ALA A 72 8.93 5.43 1.10
CA ALA A 72 8.66 6.65 1.85
C ALA A 72 7.17 6.78 2.21
N ALA A 73 6.26 6.44 1.29
CA ALA A 73 4.83 6.39 1.58
C ALA A 73 4.48 5.35 2.66
N ALA A 74 5.10 4.16 2.60
CA ALA A 74 4.92 3.13 3.61
C ALA A 74 5.41 3.57 5.01
N GLN A 75 6.58 4.22 5.07
CA GLN A 75 7.11 4.78 6.32
C GLN A 75 6.19 5.85 6.92
N LYS A 76 5.65 6.75 6.08
CA LYS A 76 4.67 7.76 6.51
C LYS A 76 3.40 7.13 7.09
N LEU A 77 2.89 6.06 6.47
CA LEU A 77 1.72 5.36 6.99
C LEU A 77 2.01 4.67 8.33
N LYS A 78 3.18 4.05 8.48
CA LYS A 78 3.59 3.42 9.74
C LYS A 78 3.68 4.43 10.87
N ALA A 79 4.36 5.56 10.66
CA ALA A 79 4.47 6.60 11.68
C ALA A 79 3.10 7.12 12.15
N LYS A 80 2.15 7.32 11.21
CA LYS A 80 0.77 7.70 11.58
C LYS A 80 0.05 6.64 12.41
N MET A 81 0.31 5.36 12.14
CA MET A 81 -0.28 4.26 12.91
C MET A 81 0.24 4.27 14.35
N ASP A 82 1.57 4.40 14.51
CA ASP A 82 2.22 4.42 15.82
C ASP A 82 1.72 5.62 16.65
N ASP A 83 1.61 6.81 16.04
CA ASP A 83 1.04 8.00 16.69
C ASP A 83 -0.43 7.78 17.13
N SER A 84 -1.20 6.99 16.36
CA SER A 84 -2.61 6.71 16.66
C SER A 84 -2.79 5.67 17.76
N GLU A 85 -1.86 4.70 17.89
CA GLU A 85 -1.87 3.71 18.97
C GLU A 85 -1.39 4.30 20.30
N VAL A 86 -0.52 5.30 20.27
CA VAL A 86 -0.01 5.99 21.48
C VAL A 86 -1.05 6.92 22.11
N GLN A 87 -2.12 7.31 21.41
CA GLN A 87 -3.16 8.23 21.89
C GLN A 87 -4.27 7.61 22.76
N ILE A 88 -4.14 6.37 23.23
CA ILE A 88 -5.12 5.74 24.13
C ILE A 88 -4.55 5.62 25.55
N ILE A 89 -4.57 6.72 26.31
CA ILE A 89 -4.57 6.69 27.78
C ILE A 89 -5.34 7.92 28.29
N GLU A 90 -6.60 7.71 28.71
CA GLU A 90 -7.27 8.47 29.77
C GLU A 90 -7.94 7.48 30.73
#